data_AF-A0A090X2M4-F1
#
_entry.id   AF-A0A090X2M4-F1
#
_cell.length_a   1.000
_cell.length_b   1.000
_cell.length_c   1.000
_cell.angle_alpha   90.00
_cell.angle_beta   90.00
_cell.angle_gamma   90.00
#
_symmetry.space_group_name_H-M   'P 1'
#
loop_
_entity.id
_entity.type
_entity.pdbx_description
1 polymer ?
#
loop_
_entity_poly.entity_id
_entity_poly.type
_entity_poly.pdbx_seq_one_letter_code
_entity_poly.pdbx_strand_id
1 'polypeptide(L)'
;MFKELEGINLNDKKRVRTRIKTATRNFNRRLELVAEQAGIDKKMSMHIARHSFGNISGDKIPTQMLQKLYRHSSVTTTMLYQANFMRKDADEALDMVIDF
;
A
#
# COMPACT_ATOMS: atom_id res chain seq x y z
N MET A 1 1.84 15.79 -9.92
CA MET A 1 2.83 15.47 -8.86
C MET A 1 2.09 15.47 -7.52
N PHE A 2 2.47 14.66 -6.54
CA PHE A 2 1.84 14.70 -5.19
C PHE A 2 2.14 16.06 -4.54
N LYS A 3 1.13 16.66 -3.90
CA LYS A 3 1.26 17.98 -3.24
C LYS A 3 2.38 17.98 -2.20
N GLU A 4 2.58 16.85 -1.54
CA GLU A 4 3.59 16.67 -0.51
C GLU A 4 5.02 16.77 -1.07
N LEU A 5 5.22 16.60 -2.38
CA LEU A 5 6.51 16.72 -3.05
C LEU A 5 6.67 18.02 -3.84
N GLU A 6 5.69 18.94 -3.78
CA GLU A 6 5.81 20.24 -4.43
C GLU A 6 7.04 21.01 -3.92
N GLY A 7 7.77 21.64 -4.85
CA GLY A 7 8.98 22.41 -4.55
C GLY A 7 10.21 21.58 -4.16
N ILE A 8 10.14 20.24 -4.18
CA ILE A 8 11.29 19.38 -3.91
C ILE A 8 12.07 19.09 -5.20
N ASN A 9 13.38 19.34 -5.16
CA ASN A 9 14.29 18.86 -6.22
C ASN A 9 14.33 17.32 -6.21
N LEU A 10 13.78 16.69 -7.24
CA LEU A 10 13.70 15.23 -7.35
C LEU A 10 15.07 14.55 -7.52
N ASN A 11 16.10 15.29 -7.95
CA ASN A 11 17.45 14.76 -8.09
C ASN A 11 18.16 14.62 -6.74
N ASP A 12 17.70 15.33 -5.70
CA ASP A 12 18.18 15.16 -4.33
C ASP A 12 17.45 13.99 -3.65
N LYS A 13 17.99 12.79 -3.88
CA LYS A 13 17.44 11.54 -3.34
C LYS A 13 17.26 11.56 -1.82
N LYS A 14 18.16 12.22 -1.08
CA LYS A 14 18.10 12.29 0.39
C LYS A 14 16.91 13.14 0.84
N ARG A 15 16.73 14.31 0.22
CA ARG A 15 15.62 15.22 0.53
C ARG A 15 14.28 14.62 0.11
N VAL A 16 14.20 13.99 -1.06
CA VAL A 16 13.01 13.26 -1.51
C VAL A 16 12.62 12.18 -0.51
N ARG A 17 13.56 11.31 -0.11
CA ARG A 17 13.30 10.22 0.86
C ARG A 17 12.81 10.76 2.20
N THR A 18 13.44 11.83 2.70
CA THR A 18 13.05 12.48 3.95
C THR A 18 11.62 13.04 3.87
N ARG A 19 11.28 13.66 2.74
CA ARG A 19 9.95 14.23 2.53
C ARG A 19 8.88 13.14 2.45
N ILE A 20 9.14 12.06 1.70
CA ILE A 20 8.24 10.89 1.63
C ILE A 20 8.01 10.32 3.03
N LYS A 21 9.07 10.09 3.83
CA LYS A 21 8.94 9.57 5.20
C LYS A 21 8.05 10.47 6.06
N THR A 22 8.24 11.78 5.95
CA THR A 22 7.45 12.77 6.70
C THR A 22 5.98 12.77 6.28
N ALA A 23 5.72 12.74 4.97
CA ALA A 23 4.37 12.66 4.42
C ALA A 23 3.65 11.37 4.86
N THR A 24 4.30 10.22 4.74
CA THR A 24 3.76 8.93 5.18
C THR A 24 3.41 8.93 6.68
N ARG A 25 4.27 9.50 7.53
CA ARG A 25 3.98 9.62 8.96
C ARG A 25 2.73 10.48 9.21
N ASN A 26 2.59 11.59 8.49
CA ASN A 26 1.43 12.46 8.61
C ASN A 26 0.15 11.76 8.14
N PHE A 27 0.21 10.99 7.06
CA PHE A 27 -0.92 10.19 6.58
C PHE A 27 -1.31 9.09 7.57
N ASN A 28 -0.35 8.36 8.14
CA ASN A 28 -0.64 7.35 9.16
C ASN A 28 -1.35 7.96 10.38
N ARG A 29 -0.88 9.11 10.88
CA ARG A 29 -1.54 9.81 12.00
C ARG A 29 -2.97 10.22 11.67
N ARG A 30 -3.23 10.69 10.44
CA ARG A 30 -4.60 11.02 10.00
C ARG A 30 -5.47 9.77 9.85
N LEU A 31 -4.88 8.68 9.37
CA LEU A 31 -5.58 7.41 9.22
C LEU A 31 -5.98 6.81 10.57
N GLU A 32 -5.14 6.96 11.60
CA GLU A 32 -5.48 6.58 12.98
C GLU A 32 -6.70 7.36 13.49
N LEU A 33 -6.78 8.68 13.26
CA LEU A 33 -7.95 9.48 13.62
C LEU A 33 -9.22 9.04 12.90
N VAL A 34 -9.11 8.71 11.60
CA VAL A 34 -10.24 8.18 10.82
C VAL A 34 -10.66 6.81 11.34
N ALA A 35 -9.70 5.95 11.70
CA ALA A 35 -9.96 4.62 12.26
C ALA A 35 -10.72 4.71 13.58
N GLU A 36 -10.29 5.61 14.48
CA GLU A 36 -10.97 5.88 15.76
C GLU A 36 -12.42 6.33 15.54
N GLN A 37 -12.65 7.28 14.63
CA GLN A 37 -14.01 7.75 14.30
C GLN A 37 -14.88 6.68 13.64
N ALA A 38 -14.27 5.72 12.94
CA ALA A 38 -14.95 4.61 12.31
C ALA A 38 -15.13 3.38 13.24
N GLY A 39 -14.66 3.46 14.50
CA GLY A 39 -14.72 2.32 15.44
C GLY A 39 -13.83 1.15 15.04
N ILE A 40 -12.69 1.42 14.36
CA ILE A 40 -11.72 0.40 13.95
C ILE A 40 -10.60 0.35 14.99
N ASP A 41 -10.59 -0.70 15.82
CA ASP A 41 -9.58 -0.91 16.87
C ASP A 41 -8.24 -1.44 16.34
N LYS A 42 -8.22 -1.96 15.11
CA LYS A 42 -7.00 -2.46 14.49
C LYS A 42 -6.05 -1.30 14.16
N LYS A 43 -4.77 -1.45 14.51
CA LYS A 43 -3.73 -0.49 14.12
C LYS A 43 -3.70 -0.28 12.61
N MET A 44 -3.87 0.96 12.17
CA MET A 44 -3.89 1.32 10.75
C MET A 44 -2.57 1.95 10.29
N SER A 45 -2.22 1.67 9.04
CA SER A 45 -1.13 2.35 8.33
C SER A 45 -1.40 2.33 6.83
N MET A 46 -0.75 3.23 6.09
CA MET A 46 -0.80 3.22 4.62
C MET A 46 -0.35 1.89 4.01
N HIS A 47 0.56 1.16 4.69
CA HIS A 47 0.98 -0.17 4.24
C HIS A 47 -0.15 -1.19 4.38
N ILE A 48 -0.83 -1.21 5.53
CA ILE A 48 -1.99 -2.08 5.76
C ILE A 48 -3.12 -1.74 4.79
N ALA A 49 -3.45 -0.46 4.62
CA ALA A 49 -4.49 -0.03 3.68
C ALA A 49 -4.18 -0.46 2.25
N ARG A 50 -2.90 -0.35 1.83
CA ARG A 50 -2.45 -0.85 0.52
C ARG A 50 -2.61 -2.36 0.40
N HIS A 51 -2.23 -3.12 1.42
CA HIS A 51 -2.39 -4.58 1.45
C HIS A 51 -3.86 -4.97 1.35
N SER A 52 -4.72 -4.38 2.19
CA SER A 52 -6.16 -4.62 2.14
C SER A 52 -6.76 -4.29 0.77
N PHE A 53 -6.38 -3.18 0.15
CA PHE A 53 -6.83 -2.86 -1.20
C PHE A 53 -6.35 -3.89 -2.23
N GLY A 54 -5.07 -4.28 -2.19
CA GLY A 54 -4.50 -5.30 -3.08
C GLY A 54 -5.28 -6.61 -3.03
N ASN A 55 -5.44 -7.17 -1.84
CA ASN A 55 -6.14 -8.43 -1.60
C ASN A 55 -7.61 -8.35 -2.06
N ILE A 56 -8.36 -7.32 -1.64
CA ILE A 56 -9.79 -7.19 -1.98
C ILE A 56 -10.00 -6.96 -3.49
N SER A 57 -9.12 -6.16 -4.11
CA SER A 57 -9.31 -5.75 -5.50
C SER A 57 -8.85 -6.78 -6.52
N GLY A 58 -7.90 -7.66 -6.15
CA GLY A 58 -7.42 -8.75 -7.02
C GLY A 58 -8.53 -9.67 -7.49
N ASP A 59 -9.49 -9.97 -6.61
CA ASP A 59 -10.61 -10.87 -6.90
C ASP A 59 -11.78 -10.17 -7.61
N LYS A 60 -11.88 -8.85 -7.48
CA LYS A 60 -13.07 -8.09 -7.88
C LYS A 60 -12.87 -7.23 -9.12
N ILE A 61 -11.63 -6.85 -9.44
CA ILE A 61 -11.34 -5.89 -10.50
C ILE A 61 -10.44 -6.55 -11.54
N PRO A 62 -10.82 -6.56 -12.84
CA PRO A 62 -9.98 -7.10 -13.90
C PRO A 62 -8.59 -6.46 -13.90
N THR A 63 -7.55 -7.26 -14.15
CA THR A 63 -6.14 -6.83 -14.08
C THR A 63 -5.83 -5.61 -14.95
N GLN A 64 -6.48 -5.46 -16.11
CA GLN A 64 -6.31 -4.31 -17.01
C GLN A 64 -6.87 -3.01 -16.39
N MET A 65 -7.93 -3.11 -15.59
CA MET A 65 -8.49 -1.97 -14.85
C MET A 65 -7.63 -1.63 -13.64
N LEU A 66 -7.13 -2.65 -12.92
CA LEU A 66 -6.16 -2.46 -11.84
C LEU A 66 -4.88 -1.77 -12.34
N GLN A 67 -4.39 -2.11 -13.53
CA GLN A 67 -3.24 -1.45 -14.14
C GLN A 67 -3.45 0.06 -14.27
N LYS A 68 -4.65 0.49 -14.70
CA LYS A 68 -5.01 1.91 -14.79
C LYS A 68 -5.11 2.56 -13.41
N LEU A 69 -5.74 1.89 -12.45
CA LEU A 69 -5.90 2.40 -11.07
C LEU A 69 -4.54 2.58 -10.36
N TYR A 70 -3.64 1.61 -10.52
CA TYR A 70 -2.27 1.67 -9.99
C TYR A 70 -1.35 2.59 -10.80
N ARG A 71 -1.78 3.00 -12.01
CA ARG A 71 -0.99 3.78 -12.96
C ARG A 71 0.31 3.06 -13.35
N HIS A 72 0.24 1.73 -13.48
CA HIS A 72 1.36 0.94 -13.96
C HIS A 72 1.45 1.03 -15.49
N SER A 73 2.68 1.04 -16.00
CA SER A 73 2.94 1.08 -17.44
C SER A 73 2.66 -0.24 -18.14
N SER A 74 2.65 -1.36 -17.43
CA SER A 74 2.39 -2.68 -17.99
C SER A 74 1.47 -3.53 -17.12
N VAL A 75 0.72 -4.41 -17.77
CA VAL A 75 -0.10 -5.43 -17.11
C VAL A 75 0.79 -6.39 -16.30
N THR A 76 1.97 -6.74 -16.82
CA THR A 76 2.95 -7.60 -16.12
C THR A 76 3.37 -7.02 -14.77
N THR A 77 3.63 -5.71 -14.68
CA THR A 77 3.93 -5.05 -13.40
C THR A 77 2.76 -5.19 -12.41
N THR A 78 1.53 -5.14 -12.91
CA THR A 78 0.32 -5.30 -12.09
C THR A 78 0.14 -6.74 -11.62
N MET A 79 0.40 -7.72 -12.48
CA MET A 79 0.35 -9.15 -12.11
C MET A 79 1.42 -9.49 -11.06
N LEU A 80 2.66 -9.03 -11.25
CA LEU A 80 3.74 -9.23 -10.27
C LEU A 80 3.42 -8.55 -8.94
N TYR A 81 2.86 -7.34 -8.99
CA TYR A 81 2.40 -6.66 -7.79
C TYR A 81 1.31 -7.46 -7.07
N GLN A 82 0.31 -7.99 -7.80
CA GLN A 82 -0.75 -8.80 -7.21
C GLN A 82 -0.25 -10.14 -6.63
N ALA A 83 0.70 -10.78 -7.30
CA ALA A 83 1.30 -12.04 -6.84
C ALA A 83 2.02 -11.90 -5.48
N ASN A 84 2.54 -10.70 -5.15
CA ASN A 84 3.17 -10.46 -3.84
C ASN A 84 2.20 -10.55 -2.67
N PHE A 85 0.91 -10.29 -2.90
CA PHE A 85 -0.13 -10.44 -1.87
C PHE A 85 -0.49 -11.91 -1.67
N MET A 86 -0.76 -12.62 -2.77
CA MET A 86 -1.08 -14.05 -2.76
C MET A 86 0.01 -14.88 -2.07
N ARG A 87 1.29 -14.56 -2.32
CA ARG A 87 2.41 -15.27 -1.68
C ARG A 87 2.47 -15.03 -0.18
N LYS A 88 2.29 -13.78 0.27
CA LYS A 88 2.29 -13.47 1.71
C LYS A 88 1.15 -14.14 2.45
N ASP A 89 -0.05 -14.15 1.87
CA ASP A 89 -1.19 -14.81 2.49
C ASP A 89 -0.97 -16.33 2.58
N ALA A 90 -0.32 -16.93 1.56
CA ALA A 90 0.06 -18.34 1.59
C ALA A 90 1.16 -18.64 2.61
N ASP A 91 2.17 -17.78 2.72
CA ASP A 91 3.25 -17.90 3.72
C ASP A 91 2.68 -17.75 5.15
N GLU A 92 1.84 -16.73 5.40
CA GLU A 92 1.17 -16.51 6.70
C GLU A 92 0.22 -17.66 7.06
N ALA A 93 -0.52 -18.20 6.08
CA ALA A 93 -1.38 -19.36 6.29
C ALA A 93 -0.59 -20.62 6.61
N LEU A 94 0.58 -20.80 5.98
CA LEU A 94 1.46 -21.91 6.27
C LEU A 94 2.02 -21.77 7.69
N ASP A 95 2.56 -20.61 8.06
CA ASP A 95 3.10 -20.35 9.41
C ASP A 95 2.10 -20.69 10.53
N MET A 96 0.80 -20.35 10.34
CA MET A 96 -0.27 -20.72 11.30
C MET A 96 -0.47 -22.24 11.48
N VAL A 97 -0.05 -23.06 10.51
CA VAL A 97 -0.20 -24.53 10.54
C VAL A 97 1.07 -25.22 11.05
N ILE A 98 2.25 -24.64 10.83
CA ILE A 98 3.56 -25.22 11.22
C ILE A 98 4.09 -24.74 12.58
N ASP A 99 3.55 -23.67 13.17
CA ASP A 99 3.88 -23.28 14.56
C ASP A 99 3.34 -24.33 15.56
N PHE A 100 4.25 -25.18 16.08
CA PHE A 100 4.08 -26.04 17.26
C PHE A 100 4.46 -25.31 18.55
#